data_AF-A0A3N5PQV8-F1
#
_entry.id   AF-A0A3N5PQV8-F1
#
_cell.length_a   1.000
_cell.length_b   1.000
_cell.length_c   1.000
_cell.angle_alpha   90.00
_cell.angle_beta   90.00
_cell.angle_gamma   90.00
#
_symmetry.space_group_name_H-M   'P 1'
#
loop_
_entity.id
_entity.type
_entity.pdbx_description
1 polymer ?
#
loop_
_entity_poly.entity_id
_entity_poly.type
_entity_poly.pdbx_seq_one_letter_code
_entity_poly.pdbx_strand_id
1 'polypeptide(L)' 'MLDDFQNVLSVSLSIGEVFENLVVSLICGLLISLFYRLTYRGPGMSYSFINSLIVLSLITSVVIMVIGNNLARAFGLVG' A
#
# COMPACT_ATOMS: atom_id res chain seq x y z
N MET A 1 16.33 2.70 26.69
CA MET A 1 16.54 3.95 25.91
C MET A 1 17.21 3.69 24.57
N LEU A 2 18.39 3.05 24.49
CA LEU A 2 18.97 2.64 23.19
C LEU A 2 18.33 1.34 22.63
N ASP A 3 17.89 0.43 23.50
CA ASP A 3 17.19 -0.81 23.11
C ASP A 3 15.79 -0.58 22.52
N ASP A 4 15.10 0.49 22.97
CA ASP A 4 13.81 0.91 22.40
C ASP A 4 13.99 1.32 20.93
N PHE A 5 15.05 2.07 20.62
CA PHE A 5 15.38 2.51 19.26
C PHE A 5 15.72 1.32 18.34
N GLN A 6 16.33 0.25 18.85
CA GLN A 6 16.57 -0.96 18.06
C GLN A 6 15.30 -1.81 17.84
N ASN A 7 14.34 -1.79 18.78
CA ASN A 7 13.04 -2.43 18.60
C ASN A 7 12.18 -1.71 17.55
N VAL A 8 12.25 -0.37 17.45
CA VAL A 8 11.53 0.36 16.38
C VAL A 8 12.12 0.07 14.98
N LEU A 9 13.41 -0.28 14.91
CA LEU A 9 14.12 -0.57 13.65
C LEU A 9 14.07 -2.06 13.25
N SER A 10 13.65 -2.95 14.14
CA SER A 10 13.56 -4.39 13.89
C SER A 10 12.12 -4.85 13.61
N VAL A 11 11.44 -4.14 12.70
CA VAL A 11 10.18 -4.64 12.12
C VAL A 11 10.49 -5.87 11.28
N SER A 12 10.34 -7.04 11.88
CA SER A 12 10.49 -8.34 11.22
C SER A 12 9.15 -8.73 10.63
N LEU A 13 8.96 -8.47 9.33
CA LEU A 13 7.72 -8.81 8.63
C LEU A 13 7.43 -10.31 8.75
N SER A 14 6.44 -10.65 9.55
CA SER A 14 5.86 -11.99 9.61
C SER A 14 4.91 -12.19 8.43
N ILE A 15 4.77 -13.44 7.97
CA ILE A 15 3.84 -13.81 6.89
C ILE A 15 2.39 -13.41 7.26
N GLY A 16 2.05 -13.46 8.56
CA GLY A 16 0.76 -12.99 9.06
C GLY A 16 0.52 -11.50 8.81
N GLU A 17 1.51 -10.66 9.10
CA GLU A 17 1.42 -9.20 8.91
C GLU A 17 1.31 -8.83 7.42
N VAL A 18 1.97 -9.58 6.54
CA VAL A 18 1.86 -9.39 5.09
C VAL A 18 0.42 -9.62 4.63
N PHE A 19 -0.23 -10.67 5.14
CA PHE A 19 -1.61 -10.98 4.79
C PHE A 19 -2.58 -9.91 5.33
N GLU A 20 -2.38 -9.46 6.57
CA GLU A 20 -3.16 -8.37 7.16
C GLU A 20 -3.01 -7.07 6.36
N ASN A 21 -1.79 -6.68 6.02
CA ASN A 21 -1.53 -5.48 5.22
C ASN A 21 -2.16 -5.54 3.83
N LEU A 22 -2.13 -6.70 3.17
CA LEU A 22 -2.79 -6.92 1.89
C LEU A 22 -4.31 -6.78 1.99
N VAL A 23 -4.92 -7.35 3.03
CA VAL A 23 -6.37 -7.24 3.26
C VAL A 23 -6.77 -5.79 3.53
N VAL A 24 -6.02 -5.08 4.39
CA VAL A 24 -6.26 -3.67 4.70
C VAL A 24 -6.10 -2.81 3.46
N SER A 25 -5.04 -3.03 2.67
CA SER A 25 -4.82 -2.35 1.39
C SER A 25 -5.97 -2.58 0.41
N LEU A 26 -6.45 -3.81 0.27
CA LEU A 26 -7.55 -4.15 -0.61
C LEU A 26 -8.85 -3.45 -0.19
N ILE A 27 -9.16 -3.41 1.11
CA ILE A 27 -10.31 -2.68 1.65
C ILE A 27 -10.18 -1.18 1.36
N CYS A 28 -9.00 -0.60 1.59
CA CYS A 28 -8.74 0.81 1.28
C CYS A 28 -8.88 1.11 -0.22
N GLY A 29 -8.30 0.28 -1.10
CA GLY A 29 -8.42 0.41 -2.55
C GLY A 29 -9.88 0.32 -3.02
N LEU A 30 -10.68 -0.57 -2.43
CA LEU A 30 -12.11 -0.66 -2.69
C LEU A 30 -12.88 0.56 -2.19
N LEU A 31 -12.57 1.07 -1.00
CA LEU A 31 -13.16 2.31 -0.47
C LEU A 31 -12.89 3.50 -1.39
N ILE A 32 -11.63 3.70 -1.80
CA ILE A 32 -11.23 4.77 -2.71
C ILE A 32 -11.97 4.64 -4.04
N SER A 33 -12.07 3.41 -4.57
CA SER A 33 -12.79 3.11 -5.81
C SER A 33 -14.29 3.39 -5.70
N LEU A 34 -14.88 3.13 -4.53
CA LEU A 34 -16.28 3.39 -4.25
C LEU A 34 -16.55 4.90 -4.13
N PHE A 35 -15.69 5.64 -3.42
CA PHE A 35 -15.75 7.11 -3.37
C PHE A 35 -15.55 7.75 -4.74
N TYR A 36 -14.62 7.22 -5.55
CA TYR A 36 -14.42 7.65 -6.93
C TYR A 36 -15.69 7.45 -7.74
N ARG A 37 -16.32 6.27 -7.66
CA ARG A 37 -17.59 5.99 -8.35
C ARG A 37 -18.74 6.88 -7.88
N LEU A 38 -18.80 7.19 -6.58
CA LEU A 38 -19.84 8.04 -6.00
C LEU A 38 -19.71 9.50 -6.44
N THR A 39 -18.48 10.00 -6.49
CA THR A 39 -18.17 11.41 -6.76
C THR A 39 -18.15 11.70 -8.26
N TYR A 40 -17.69 10.75 -9.07
CA TYR A 40 -17.52 10.92 -10.51
C TYR A 40 -18.71 10.32 -11.28
N ARG A 41 -19.75 11.11 -11.57
CA ARG A 41 -20.95 10.69 -12.34
C ARG A 41 -20.98 11.24 -13.78
N GLY A 42 -19.81 11.50 -14.37
CA GLY A 42 -19.68 12.04 -15.73
C GLY A 42 -19.36 10.98 -16.80
N PRO A 43 -19.46 11.32 -18.10
CA PRO A 43 -19.23 10.42 -19.24
C PRO A 43 -17.79 9.89 -19.38
N GLY A 44 -16.86 10.32 -18.52
CA GLY A 44 -15.48 9.83 -18.45
C GLY A 44 -15.27 8.64 -17.50
N MET A 45 -16.34 8.05 -16.94
CA MET A 45 -16.21 6.89 -16.04
C MET A 45 -15.74 5.66 -16.84
N SER A 46 -14.45 5.34 -16.73
CA SER A 46 -13.87 4.13 -17.31
C SER A 46 -13.68 3.06 -16.23
N TYR A 47 -14.23 1.87 -16.44
CA TYR A 47 -14.03 0.70 -15.57
C TYR A 47 -12.55 0.36 -15.41
N SER A 48 -11.74 0.58 -16.46
CA SER A 48 -10.30 0.38 -16.41
C SER A 48 -9.62 1.30 -15.40
N PHE A 49 -10.09 2.55 -15.27
CA PHE A 49 -9.51 3.50 -14.30
C PHE A 49 -9.78 3.07 -12.86
N ILE A 50 -11.00 2.63 -12.57
CA ILE A 50 -11.38 2.12 -11.24
C ILE A 50 -10.54 0.89 -10.88
N ASN A 51 -10.37 -0.05 -11.82
CA ASN A 51 -9.53 -1.22 -11.60
C ASN A 51 -8.06 -0.85 -11.35
N SER A 52 -7.53 0.12 -12.09
CA SER A 52 -6.17 0.64 -11.87
C SER A 52 -6.00 1.23 -10.48
N LEU A 53 -6.99 1.92 -9.90
CA LEU A 53 -6.90 2.44 -8.54
C LEU A 53 -6.77 1.33 -7.49
N ILE A 54 -7.53 0.24 -7.63
CA ILE A 54 -7.47 -0.91 -6.72
C ILE A 54 -6.09 -1.57 -6.82
N VAL A 55 -5.62 -1.83 -8.04
CA VAL A 55 -4.32 -2.46 -8.29
C VAL A 55 -3.17 -1.57 -7.79
N LEU A 56 -3.24 -0.26 -8.02
CA LEU A 56 -2.23 0.69 -7.55
C LEU A 56 -2.12 0.70 -6.02
N SER A 57 -3.25 0.60 -5.31
CA SER A 57 -3.26 0.51 -3.84
C SER A 57 -2.52 -0.76 -3.37
N LEU A 58 -2.79 -1.91 -4.00
CA LEU A 58 -2.10 -3.17 -3.69
C LEU A 58 -0.60 -3.10 -3.97
N ILE A 59 -0.21 -2.59 -5.14
CA ILE A 59 1.20 -2.42 -5.51
C ILE A 59 1.89 -1.51 -4.49
N THR A 60 1.26 -0.41 -4.10
CA THR A 60 1.82 0.53 -3.11
C THR A 60 2.06 -0.16 -1.77
N SER A 61 1.11 -0.98 -1.29
CA SER A 61 1.27 -1.75 -0.06
C SER A 61 2.46 -2.72 -0.14
N VAL A 62 2.59 -3.43 -1.26
CA VAL A 62 3.74 -4.33 -1.50
C VAL A 62 5.05 -3.56 -1.53
N VAL A 63 5.11 -2.42 -2.22
CA VAL A 63 6.32 -1.58 -2.30
C VAL A 63 6.76 -1.13 -0.90
N ILE A 64 5.84 -0.66 -0.07
CA ILE A 64 6.15 -0.23 1.30
C ILE A 64 6.68 -1.38 2.15
N MET A 65 6.09 -2.59 2.04
CA MET A 65 6.60 -3.78 2.73
C MET A 65 8.00 -4.19 2.25
N VAL A 66 8.27 -4.13 0.94
CA VAL A 66 9.58 -4.48 0.37
C VAL A 66 10.67 -3.50 0.81
N ILE A 67 10.33 -2.21 0.93
CA ILE A 67 11.21 -1.18 1.46
C ILE A 67 11.52 -1.46 2.94
N GLY A 68 10.48 -1.69 3.75
CA GLY A 68 10.61 -1.95 5.18
C GLY A 68 11.47 -0.90 5.88
N ASN A 69 12.43 -1.34 6.71
CA ASN A 69 13.38 -0.46 7.40
C ASN A 69 14.64 -0.10 6.56
N ASN A 70 14.69 -0.44 5.27
CA ASN A 70 15.90 -0.28 4.48
C ASN A 70 15.85 0.95 3.56
N LEU A 71 16.38 2.08 4.06
CA LEU A 71 16.45 3.34 3.30
C LEU A 71 17.20 3.20 1.96
N ALA A 72 18.28 2.41 1.91
CA ALA A 72 19.03 2.19 0.67
C ALA A 72 18.17 1.48 -0.40
N ARG A 73 17.31 0.52 0.00
CA ARG A 73 16.32 -0.10 -0.92
C ARG A 73 15.24 0.88 -1.35
N ALA A 74 14.80 1.76 -0.44
CA ALA A 74 13.80 2.79 -0.75
C ALA A 74 14.28 3.72 -1.86
N PHE A 75 15.50 4.27 -1.70
CA PHE A 75 16.08 5.18 -2.69
C PHE A 75 16.45 4.47 -3.99
N GLY A 76 16.95 3.23 -3.93
CA GLY A 76 17.25 2.43 -5.12
C GLY A 76 16.04 2.11 -6.01
N LEU A 77 14.81 2.18 -5.48
CA LEU A 77 13.57 2.01 -6.27
C LEU A 77 13.10 3.31 -6.96
N VAL A 78 13.59 4.47 -6.51
CA VAL A 78 13.31 5.77 -7.14
C VAL A 78 14.34 6.10 -8.23
N GLY A 79 15.51 5.47 -8.19
CA GLY A 79 16.63 5.67 -9.12
C GLY A 79 17.71 6.56 -8.53
#